data_AF-M6JN68-F1
#
_entry.id   AF-M6JN68-F1
#
_cell.length_a   1.000
_cell.length_b   1.000
_cell.length_c   1.000
_cell.angle_alpha   90.00
_cell.angle_beta   90.00
_cell.angle_gamma   90.00
#
_symmetry.space_group_name_H-M   'P 1'
#
loop_
_entity.id
_entity.type
_entity.pdbx_description
1 polymer ?
#
loop_
_entity_poly.entity_id
_entity_poly.type
_entity_poly.pdbx_seq_one_letter_code
_entity_poly.pdbx_strand_id
1 'polypeptide(L)'
;MNRLFLCYAFLFALCVSIFDCGVALTPRLTAKIPPKTETEVFRLNLFDGEVKNLYGVNIGLLNRVLENLIGLQVGGANVADGKTSAQSVHVGGRAVRENKEVYVAQIGGVNIADGNVYAAQVGFLNKSAGGFTIQTGVANMVESENNTNGGLQLGIYNEVTEGNLGSRISDNGYYVTAGVYNNGGGGVKIGVLNNGGKGGVKIGVLNISPSGFSIGAINVGERDNFLIGILNFCEFGFPSVMIGFNYCWTLF
;
A
#
# COMPACT_ATOMS: atom_id res chain seq x y z
N MET A 1 18.06 15.55 -46.92
CA MET A 1 17.23 15.99 -45.78
C MET A 1 15.86 16.38 -46.31
N ASN A 2 14.82 15.64 -45.93
CA ASN A 2 13.49 15.73 -46.53
C ASN A 2 12.79 17.04 -46.18
N ARG A 3 12.23 17.74 -47.18
CA ARG A 3 11.40 18.95 -47.00
C ARG A 3 10.21 18.73 -46.04
N LEU A 4 9.74 17.48 -45.95
CA LEU A 4 8.71 17.05 -44.99
C LEU A 4 9.16 17.20 -43.53
N PHE A 5 10.42 16.87 -43.23
CA PHE A 5 10.99 16.97 -41.89
C PHE A 5 11.14 18.43 -41.45
N LEU A 6 11.47 19.32 -42.40
CA LEU A 6 11.55 20.75 -42.14
C LEU A 6 10.17 21.35 -41.82
N CYS A 7 9.11 20.91 -42.52
CA CYS A 7 7.74 21.32 -42.21
C CYS A 7 7.28 20.85 -40.82
N TYR A 8 7.57 19.60 -40.42
CA TYR A 8 7.21 19.11 -39.09
C TYR A 8 7.98 19.81 -37.98
N ALA A 9 9.27 20.07 -38.18
CA ALA A 9 10.07 20.84 -37.23
C ALA A 9 9.56 22.28 -37.10
N PHE A 10 9.13 22.90 -38.20
CA PHE A 10 8.57 24.25 -38.19
C PHE A 10 7.19 24.29 -37.51
N LEU A 11 6.32 23.30 -37.74
CA LEU A 11 5.02 23.17 -37.05
C LEU A 11 5.19 22.90 -35.55
N PHE A 12 6.18 22.10 -35.17
CA PHE A 12 6.52 21.85 -33.77
C PHE A 12 7.05 23.11 -33.09
N ALA A 13 7.95 23.86 -33.75
CA ALA A 13 8.44 25.15 -33.24
C ALA A 13 7.31 26.19 -33.15
N LEU A 14 6.37 26.21 -34.11
CA LEU A 14 5.21 27.08 -34.08
C LEU A 14 4.28 26.74 -32.90
N CYS A 15 4.02 25.44 -32.66
CA CYS A 15 3.28 24.99 -31.49
C CYS A 15 3.96 25.42 -30.19
N VAL A 16 5.26 25.15 -30.02
CA VAL A 16 5.99 25.58 -28.82
C VAL A 16 5.93 27.10 -28.64
N SER A 17 6.03 27.88 -29.73
CA SER A 17 5.95 29.36 -29.67
C SER A 17 4.56 29.92 -29.38
N ILE A 18 3.48 29.21 -29.72
CA ILE A 18 2.10 29.60 -29.37
C ILE A 18 1.78 29.20 -27.92
N PHE A 19 2.40 28.12 -27.42
CA PHE A 19 2.20 27.65 -26.04
C PHE A 19 3.15 28.29 -25.01
N ASP A 20 4.09 29.15 -25.43
CA ASP A 20 5.08 29.79 -24.53
C ASP A 20 4.58 31.07 -23.83
N CYS A 21 3.31 31.46 -23.98
CA CYS A 21 2.75 32.55 -23.17
C CYS A 21 1.22 32.43 -23.02
N GLY A 22 0.78 31.91 -21.87
CA GLY A 22 -0.56 32.23 -21.34
C GLY A 22 -1.54 31.10 -21.12
N VAL A 23 -1.19 30.08 -20.33
CA VAL A 23 -2.15 29.47 -19.38
C VAL A 23 -1.47 29.28 -18.02
N ALA A 24 -0.99 30.38 -17.44
CA ALA A 24 -0.88 30.49 -15.98
C ALA A 24 -2.28 30.88 -15.44
N LEU A 25 -3.26 29.99 -15.63
CA LEU A 25 -4.58 30.10 -15.04
C LEU A 25 -4.67 29.05 -13.93
N THR A 26 -4.14 29.36 -12.75
CA THR A 26 -4.52 28.67 -11.51
C THR A 26 -5.52 29.54 -10.75
N PRO A 27 -6.83 29.47 -11.02
CA PRO A 27 -7.79 29.74 -9.97
C PRO A 27 -7.75 28.52 -9.04
N ARG A 28 -7.07 28.63 -7.90
CA ARG A 28 -7.25 27.67 -6.80
C ARG A 28 -8.75 27.69 -6.44
N LEU A 29 -9.48 26.62 -6.74
CA LEU A 29 -10.88 26.49 -6.36
C LEU A 29 -10.95 25.66 -5.07
N THR A 30 -11.19 26.31 -3.95
CA THR A 30 -11.28 25.68 -2.63
C THR A 30 -12.62 26.03 -1.98
N ALA A 31 -13.38 25.03 -1.55
CA ALA A 31 -14.57 25.21 -0.73
C ALA A 31 -14.27 24.83 0.73
N LYS A 32 -14.47 25.76 1.67
CA LYS A 32 -14.26 25.58 3.12
C LYS A 32 -15.59 25.61 3.86
N ILE A 33 -15.79 24.71 4.81
CA ILE A 33 -16.99 24.65 5.66
C ILE A 33 -16.52 24.36 7.09
N PRO A 34 -16.74 25.24 8.10
CA PRO A 34 -17.01 26.68 8.13
C PRO A 34 -15.73 27.56 7.96
N PRO A 35 -15.85 28.87 7.64
CA PRO A 35 -14.72 29.75 7.25
C PRO A 35 -13.66 30.03 8.32
N LYS A 36 -13.86 29.56 9.57
CA LYS A 36 -12.91 29.73 10.69
C LYS A 36 -12.07 28.48 11.00
N THR A 37 -12.28 27.37 10.30
CA THR A 37 -11.50 26.14 10.52
C THR A 37 -10.60 25.85 9.32
N GLU A 38 -9.45 25.21 9.56
CA GLU A 38 -8.50 24.75 8.52
C GLU A 38 -9.04 23.54 7.72
N THR A 39 -10.36 23.44 7.57
CA THR A 39 -11.10 22.30 7.01
C THR A 39 -11.47 22.59 5.56
N GLU A 40 -10.96 21.79 4.62
CA GLU A 40 -11.27 21.90 3.18
C GLU A 40 -12.15 20.73 2.72
N VAL A 41 -13.21 21.02 1.95
CA VAL A 41 -14.22 20.03 1.50
C VAL A 41 -14.07 19.67 0.03
N PHE A 42 -13.62 20.61 -0.79
CA PHE A 42 -13.28 20.36 -2.18
C PHE A 42 -12.08 21.20 -2.55
N ARG A 43 -11.08 20.57 -3.16
CA ARG A 43 -9.88 21.23 -3.66
C ARG A 43 -9.48 20.71 -5.04
N LEU A 44 -9.20 21.65 -5.93
CA LEU A 44 -8.55 21.38 -7.20
C LEU A 44 -7.22 22.15 -7.25
N ASN A 45 -6.11 21.41 -7.27
CA ASN A 45 -4.76 21.94 -7.48
C ASN A 45 -4.19 21.35 -8.77
N LEU A 46 -3.50 22.15 -9.57
CA LEU A 46 -2.88 21.60 -10.78
C LEU A 46 -1.49 20.98 -10.50
N PHE A 47 -0.72 21.51 -9.55
CA PHE A 47 0.69 21.12 -9.36
C PHE A 47 1.04 20.65 -7.95
N ASP A 48 0.75 21.44 -6.91
CA ASP A 48 1.07 21.10 -5.53
C ASP A 48 -0.04 21.55 -4.57
N GLY A 49 -0.37 20.67 -3.63
CA GLY A 49 -1.62 20.68 -2.88
C GLY A 49 -1.44 20.19 -1.46
N GLU A 50 -0.72 20.95 -0.62
CA GLU A 50 -0.57 20.65 0.80
C GLU A 50 -1.76 21.20 1.61
N VAL A 51 -2.40 20.34 2.40
CA VAL A 51 -3.51 20.67 3.31
C VAL A 51 -3.22 20.08 4.69
N LYS A 52 -3.61 20.80 5.73
CA LYS A 52 -3.53 20.28 7.09
C LYS A 52 -4.67 19.30 7.39
N ASN A 53 -5.91 19.73 7.17
CA ASN A 53 -7.12 18.94 7.38
C ASN A 53 -8.03 18.92 6.13
N LEU A 54 -8.27 17.73 5.57
CA LEU A 54 -9.11 17.55 4.38
C LEU A 54 -10.31 16.64 4.70
N TYR A 55 -11.51 17.14 4.46
CA TYR A 55 -12.77 16.42 4.64
C TYR A 55 -13.58 16.49 3.34
N GLY A 56 -13.18 15.71 2.33
CA GLY A 56 -13.84 15.67 1.04
C GLY A 56 -12.92 15.28 -0.11
N VAL A 57 -12.91 16.02 -1.22
CA VAL A 57 -12.19 15.61 -2.45
C VAL A 57 -11.03 16.54 -2.76
N ASN A 58 -9.83 15.99 -2.99
CA ASN A 58 -8.65 16.73 -3.45
C ASN A 58 -8.14 16.14 -4.77
N ILE A 59 -8.07 16.98 -5.80
CA ILE A 59 -7.63 16.60 -7.14
C ILE A 59 -6.38 17.40 -7.48
N GLY A 60 -5.31 16.73 -7.91
CA GLY A 60 -4.09 17.39 -8.37
C GLY A 60 -2.91 16.49 -8.65
N LEU A 61 -1.84 17.00 -9.29
CA LEU A 61 -0.68 16.17 -9.59
C LEU A 61 0.03 15.67 -8.34
N LEU A 62 0.21 16.53 -7.34
CA LEU A 62 0.77 16.19 -6.03
C LEU A 62 -0.22 16.64 -4.95
N ASN A 63 -0.76 15.68 -4.20
CA ASN A 63 -1.66 15.92 -3.09
C ASN A 63 -0.99 15.47 -1.79
N ARG A 64 -0.96 16.34 -0.78
CA ARG A 64 -0.43 16.03 0.55
C ARG A 64 -1.38 16.50 1.64
N VAL A 65 -1.76 15.59 2.54
CA VAL A 65 -2.58 15.90 3.72
C VAL A 65 -1.81 15.53 4.97
N LEU A 66 -1.66 16.46 5.93
CA LEU A 66 -0.70 16.35 7.05
C LEU A 66 -1.28 15.91 8.40
N GLU A 67 -2.59 16.08 8.64
CA GLU A 67 -3.18 15.76 9.96
C GLU A 67 -4.43 14.90 9.84
N ASN A 68 -5.58 15.49 9.50
CA ASN A 68 -6.83 14.73 9.37
C ASN A 68 -7.21 14.61 7.90
N LEU A 69 -7.47 13.38 7.48
CA LEU A 69 -8.04 13.10 6.18
C LEU A 69 -9.23 12.16 6.30
N ILE A 70 -10.39 12.67 5.88
CA ILE A 70 -11.59 11.88 5.57
C ILE A 70 -11.99 12.25 4.15
N GLY A 71 -11.56 11.47 3.15
CA GLY A 71 -11.76 11.93 1.78
C GLY A 71 -11.19 11.08 0.67
N LEU A 72 -11.36 11.61 -0.55
CA LEU A 72 -10.86 11.07 -1.80
C LEU A 72 -9.75 11.97 -2.35
N GLN A 73 -8.60 11.38 -2.67
CA GLN A 73 -7.51 12.04 -3.37
C GLN A 73 -7.36 11.45 -4.77
N VAL A 74 -7.27 12.28 -5.80
CA VAL A 74 -7.04 11.87 -7.19
C VAL A 74 -5.85 12.64 -7.74
N GLY A 75 -4.81 11.94 -8.19
CA GLY A 75 -3.57 12.60 -8.55
C GLY A 75 -2.45 11.76 -9.12
N GLY A 76 -1.30 12.39 -9.37
CA GLY A 76 -0.07 11.67 -9.74
C GLY A 76 0.56 11.01 -8.52
N ALA A 77 0.76 11.77 -7.45
CA ALA A 77 1.19 11.29 -6.14
C ALA A 77 0.26 11.81 -5.04
N ASN A 78 -0.26 10.91 -4.21
CA ASN A 78 -1.14 11.21 -3.09
C ASN A 78 -0.49 10.77 -1.78
N VAL A 79 -0.38 11.69 -0.82
CA VAL A 79 0.18 11.44 0.50
C VAL A 79 -0.84 11.84 1.56
N ALA A 80 -1.10 10.93 2.49
CA ALA A 80 -1.93 11.14 3.67
C ALA A 80 -1.11 10.78 4.90
N ASP A 81 -0.63 11.79 5.61
CA ASP A 81 0.06 11.61 6.89
C ASP A 81 -0.94 11.83 8.02
N GLY A 82 -1.28 10.78 8.74
CA GLY A 82 -2.08 10.83 9.96
C GLY A 82 -1.24 11.08 11.22
N LYS A 83 0.09 11.20 11.10
CA LYS A 83 0.96 11.48 12.23
C LYS A 83 0.84 12.97 12.54
N THR A 84 0.33 13.27 13.73
CA THR A 84 0.21 14.64 14.22
C THR A 84 1.58 15.31 14.21
N SER A 85 1.78 16.28 13.32
CA SER A 85 2.89 17.23 13.43
C SER A 85 2.62 18.13 14.64
N ALA A 86 3.34 17.86 15.73
CA ALA A 86 3.53 18.72 16.89
C ALA A 86 2.28 19.10 17.73
N GLN A 87 1.95 18.29 18.75
CA GLN A 87 1.83 18.79 20.13
C GLN A 87 1.71 17.60 21.10
N SER A 88 2.83 17.19 21.69
CA SER A 88 2.84 16.34 22.87
C SER A 88 2.19 17.10 24.02
N VAL A 89 0.91 16.86 24.30
CA VAL A 89 0.30 17.35 25.55
C VAL A 89 0.86 16.45 26.67
N HIS A 90 1.75 17.04 27.47
CA HIS A 90 2.26 16.40 28.68
C HIS A 90 1.24 16.61 29.80
N VAL A 91 0.51 15.56 30.15
CA VAL A 91 -0.28 15.54 31.40
C VAL A 91 0.47 14.65 32.38
N GLY A 92 1.00 15.24 33.44
CA GLY A 92 1.72 14.51 34.50
C GLY A 92 3.04 13.86 34.06
N GLY A 93 3.76 14.44 33.08
CA GLY A 93 5.05 13.91 32.59
C GLY A 93 4.92 12.79 31.55
N ARG A 94 3.70 12.45 31.12
CA ARG A 94 3.45 11.46 30.05
C ARG A 94 2.95 12.19 28.81
N ALA A 95 3.65 12.01 27.68
CA ALA A 95 3.17 12.49 26.38
C ALA A 95 1.95 11.66 25.98
N VAL A 96 0.77 12.29 25.96
CA VAL A 96 -0.46 11.66 25.44
C VAL A 96 -0.48 11.93 23.94
N ARG A 97 -0.26 10.88 23.13
CA ARG A 97 -0.45 10.91 21.68
C ARG A 97 -1.91 10.59 21.38
N GLU A 98 -2.64 11.52 20.77
CA GLU A 98 -3.93 11.19 20.17
C GLU A 98 -3.69 10.36 18.91
N ASN A 99 -4.05 9.09 18.96
CA ASN A 99 -4.14 8.25 17.77
C ASN A 99 -5.37 8.70 16.97
N LYS A 100 -5.18 9.64 16.04
CA LYS A 100 -6.23 9.99 15.09
C LYS A 100 -6.27 8.96 13.98
N GLU A 101 -7.48 8.48 13.69
CA GLU A 101 -7.74 7.57 12.57
C GLU A 101 -7.88 8.36 11.28
N VAL A 102 -7.27 7.88 10.21
CA VAL A 102 -7.36 8.48 8.88
C VAL A 102 -8.18 7.59 7.96
N TYR A 103 -9.16 8.15 7.27
CA TYR A 103 -10.03 7.43 6.34
C TYR A 103 -9.82 7.99 4.93
N VAL A 104 -9.17 7.24 4.05
CA VAL A 104 -8.75 7.77 2.75
C VAL A 104 -9.00 6.82 1.59
N ALA A 105 -9.54 7.36 0.50
CA ALA A 105 -9.46 6.75 -0.82
C ALA A 105 -8.43 7.51 -1.66
N GLN A 106 -7.48 6.84 -2.30
CA GLN A 106 -6.47 7.44 -3.17
C GLN A 106 -6.46 6.77 -4.53
N ILE A 107 -6.48 7.56 -5.60
CA ILE A 107 -6.32 7.10 -6.97
C ILE A 107 -5.16 7.88 -7.57
N GLY A 108 -4.11 7.19 -7.97
CA GLY A 108 -2.96 7.86 -8.55
C GLY A 108 -1.81 6.96 -8.92
N GLY A 109 -0.70 7.54 -9.38
CA GLY A 109 0.49 6.76 -9.70
C GLY A 109 1.14 6.20 -8.44
N VAL A 110 1.31 7.06 -7.43
CA VAL A 110 1.89 6.73 -6.13
C VAL A 110 0.94 7.15 -5.03
N ASN A 111 0.59 6.22 -4.14
CA ASN A 111 -0.31 6.45 -3.02
C ASN A 111 0.42 6.08 -1.72
N ILE A 112 0.41 6.98 -0.74
CA ILE A 112 1.04 6.78 0.56
C ILE A 112 0.05 7.21 1.64
N ALA A 113 -0.18 6.33 2.61
CA ALA A 113 -0.95 6.61 3.81
C ALA A 113 -0.15 6.20 5.05
N ASP A 114 0.07 7.10 5.99
CA ASP A 114 0.86 6.86 7.21
C ASP A 114 0.04 7.16 8.49
N GLY A 115 0.39 6.53 9.61
CA GLY A 115 -0.40 6.54 10.87
C GLY A 115 -1.49 5.45 10.91
N ASN A 116 -2.44 5.51 11.85
CA ASN A 116 -3.53 4.52 11.91
C ASN A 116 -4.58 4.77 10.80
N VAL A 117 -4.38 4.14 9.65
CA VAL A 117 -5.13 4.44 8.42
C VAL A 117 -6.11 3.31 8.03
N TYR A 118 -7.31 3.72 7.63
CA TYR A 118 -8.25 2.93 6.85
C TYR A 118 -8.19 3.44 5.41
N ALA A 119 -7.45 2.72 4.56
CA ALA A 119 -7.08 3.21 3.23
C ALA A 119 -7.60 2.32 2.10
N ALA A 120 -8.16 2.93 1.06
CA ALA A 120 -8.44 2.29 -0.22
C ALA A 120 -7.57 2.95 -1.30
N GLN A 121 -6.64 2.21 -1.90
CA GLN A 121 -5.64 2.77 -2.82
C GLN A 121 -5.64 2.04 -4.16
N VAL A 122 -5.66 2.81 -5.24
CA VAL A 122 -5.54 2.32 -6.62
C VAL A 122 -4.39 3.05 -7.29
N GLY A 123 -3.35 2.33 -7.72
CA GLY A 123 -2.20 2.97 -8.34
C GLY A 123 -1.11 2.05 -8.83
N PHE A 124 0.03 2.59 -9.26
CA PHE A 124 1.20 1.76 -9.56
C PHE A 124 1.87 1.30 -8.28
N LEU A 125 2.09 2.23 -7.35
CA LEU A 125 2.72 1.98 -6.06
C LEU A 125 1.79 2.43 -4.94
N ASN A 126 1.47 1.53 -4.02
CA ASN A 126 0.63 1.81 -2.87
C ASN A 126 1.43 1.49 -1.60
N LYS A 127 1.45 2.41 -0.62
CA LYS A 127 2.05 2.21 0.69
C LYS A 127 1.08 2.62 1.79
N SER A 128 0.96 1.81 2.83
CA SER A 128 0.07 2.11 3.98
C SER A 128 0.64 1.67 5.31
N ALA A 129 0.54 2.49 6.36
CA ALA A 129 0.93 2.12 7.73
C ALA A 129 -0.24 1.49 8.51
N GLY A 130 -0.47 0.19 8.33
CA GLY A 130 -1.36 -0.57 9.23
C GLY A 130 -2.85 -0.19 9.16
N GLY A 131 -3.63 -0.61 10.16
CA GLY A 131 -5.10 -0.51 10.14
C GLY A 131 -5.74 -1.55 9.20
N PHE A 132 -6.82 -1.16 8.51
CA PHE A 132 -7.44 -1.97 7.46
C PHE A 132 -7.23 -1.31 6.09
N THR A 133 -6.59 -2.01 5.16
CA THR A 133 -6.19 -1.43 3.87
C THR A 133 -6.68 -2.25 2.69
N ILE A 134 -7.15 -1.61 1.63
CA ILE A 134 -7.47 -2.23 0.35
C ILE A 134 -6.55 -1.59 -0.68
N GLN A 135 -5.69 -2.38 -1.32
CA GLN A 135 -4.71 -1.88 -2.26
C GLN A 135 -4.74 -2.68 -3.55
N THR A 136 -4.73 -1.98 -4.68
CA THR A 136 -4.58 -2.59 -5.99
C THR A 136 -3.57 -1.82 -6.84
N GLY A 137 -2.62 -2.53 -7.43
CA GLY A 137 -1.53 -1.91 -8.15
C GLY A 137 -0.41 -2.83 -8.61
N VAL A 138 0.70 -2.26 -9.08
CA VAL A 138 1.88 -3.05 -9.45
C VAL A 138 2.60 -3.52 -8.18
N ALA A 139 2.84 -2.60 -7.25
CA ALA A 139 3.42 -2.92 -5.94
C ALA A 139 2.58 -2.35 -4.80
N ASN A 140 2.25 -3.19 -3.83
CA ASN A 140 1.51 -2.84 -2.62
C ASN A 140 2.39 -3.15 -1.41
N MET A 141 2.53 -2.18 -0.51
CA MET A 141 3.36 -2.28 0.69
C MET A 141 2.55 -1.88 1.91
N VAL A 142 2.49 -2.74 2.92
CA VAL A 142 1.83 -2.45 4.20
C VAL A 142 2.82 -2.56 5.33
N GLU A 143 2.88 -1.53 6.15
CA GLU A 143 3.67 -1.51 7.37
C GLU A 143 2.74 -1.83 8.55
N SER A 144 2.81 -3.05 9.07
CA SER A 144 1.96 -3.53 10.15
C SER A 144 2.66 -3.39 11.51
N GLU A 145 2.02 -2.65 12.43
CA GLU A 145 2.50 -2.49 13.81
C GLU A 145 1.83 -3.45 14.81
N ASN A 146 0.61 -3.92 14.52
CA ASN A 146 -0.22 -4.69 15.45
C ASN A 146 -0.85 -5.92 14.78
N ASN A 147 -1.17 -6.94 15.60
CA ASN A 147 -1.84 -8.16 15.15
C ASN A 147 -3.28 -7.93 14.68
N THR A 148 -3.88 -6.79 15.00
CA THR A 148 -5.24 -6.40 14.60
C THR A 148 -5.32 -5.80 13.20
N ASN A 149 -4.18 -5.53 12.57
CA ASN A 149 -4.14 -4.99 11.23
C ASN A 149 -4.60 -6.02 10.20
N GLY A 150 -5.14 -5.56 9.10
CA GLY A 150 -5.52 -6.45 8.00
C GLY A 150 -5.74 -5.71 6.70
N GLY A 151 -6.12 -6.46 5.67
CA GLY A 151 -6.40 -5.84 4.39
C GLY A 151 -6.48 -6.78 3.20
N LEU A 152 -6.78 -6.20 2.06
CA LEU A 152 -6.78 -6.84 0.75
C LEU A 152 -5.68 -6.21 -0.11
N GLN A 153 -4.86 -7.03 -0.75
CA GLN A 153 -3.83 -6.57 -1.68
C GLN A 153 -3.93 -7.35 -2.99
N LEU A 154 -4.03 -6.64 -4.11
CA LEU A 154 -4.02 -7.22 -5.45
C LEU A 154 -2.91 -6.55 -6.26
N GLY A 155 -1.91 -7.31 -6.71
CA GLY A 155 -0.83 -6.73 -7.48
C GLY A 155 0.23 -7.70 -7.94
N ILE A 156 1.25 -7.20 -8.63
CA ILE A 156 2.38 -8.06 -9.04
C ILE A 156 3.23 -8.39 -7.81
N TYR A 157 3.51 -7.37 -7.00
CA TYR A 157 4.32 -7.47 -5.79
C TYR A 157 3.51 -6.98 -4.59
N ASN A 158 3.32 -7.83 -3.59
CA ASN A 158 2.65 -7.49 -2.33
C ASN A 158 3.60 -7.78 -1.17
N GLU A 159 3.76 -6.82 -0.27
CA GLU A 159 4.66 -6.95 0.87
C GLU A 159 4.05 -6.38 2.15
N VAL A 160 4.22 -7.10 3.26
CA VAL A 160 3.86 -6.64 4.60
C VAL A 160 5.08 -6.68 5.52
N THR A 161 5.49 -5.52 6.03
CA THR A 161 6.65 -5.34 6.91
C THR A 161 6.25 -4.92 8.32
N GLU A 162 7.15 -5.09 9.29
CA GLU A 162 6.96 -4.70 10.69
C GLU A 162 7.34 -3.22 10.89
N GLY A 163 6.42 -2.40 11.40
CA GLY A 163 6.59 -0.93 11.40
C GLY A 163 7.61 -0.34 12.37
N ASN A 164 7.93 -1.06 13.45
CA ASN A 164 8.88 -0.58 14.46
C ASN A 164 10.34 -0.99 14.17
N LEU A 165 10.59 -1.79 13.13
CA LEU A 165 11.91 -2.39 12.87
C LEU A 165 12.18 -2.47 11.36
N GLY A 166 11.95 -1.33 10.69
CA GLY A 166 11.97 -1.16 9.24
C GLY A 166 12.98 -2.06 8.55
N SER A 167 12.44 -3.00 7.75
CA SER A 167 13.10 -4.05 6.94
C SER A 167 12.84 -5.49 7.38
N ARG A 168 12.13 -5.74 8.49
CA ARG A 168 11.71 -7.11 8.84
C ARG A 168 10.33 -7.44 8.29
N ILE A 169 10.20 -8.62 7.68
CA ILE A 169 8.93 -9.15 7.18
C ILE A 169 8.00 -9.37 8.38
N SER A 170 6.81 -8.79 8.34
CA SER A 170 5.82 -9.00 9.40
C SER A 170 5.13 -10.34 9.21
N ASP A 171 5.00 -11.12 10.29
CA ASP A 171 4.15 -12.30 10.30
C ASP A 171 2.73 -12.02 10.81
N ASN A 172 2.49 -10.79 11.24
CA ASN A 172 1.30 -10.38 11.98
C ASN A 172 0.27 -9.68 11.08
N GLY A 173 -0.98 -9.71 11.53
CA GLY A 173 -2.13 -9.17 10.81
C GLY A 173 -2.76 -10.17 9.85
N TYR A 174 -3.97 -9.87 9.39
CA TYR A 174 -4.75 -10.73 8.50
C TYR A 174 -4.93 -10.08 7.14
N TYR A 175 -4.18 -10.56 6.15
CA TYR A 175 -4.20 -10.04 4.79
C TYR A 175 -4.70 -11.10 3.82
N VAL A 176 -5.53 -10.68 2.87
CA VAL A 176 -5.90 -11.46 1.70
C VAL A 176 -5.14 -10.87 0.52
N THR A 177 -4.16 -11.61 0.02
CA THR A 177 -3.23 -11.14 -1.01
C THR A 177 -3.33 -12.01 -2.25
N ALA A 178 -3.38 -11.37 -3.42
CA ALA A 178 -3.35 -12.02 -4.70
C ALA A 178 -2.30 -11.35 -5.60
N GLY A 179 -1.38 -12.14 -6.16
CA GLY A 179 -0.30 -11.58 -6.95
C GLY A 179 0.74 -12.54 -7.48
N VAL A 180 1.78 -12.02 -8.13
CA VAL A 180 2.91 -12.87 -8.57
C VAL A 180 3.79 -13.20 -7.37
N TYR A 181 4.14 -12.19 -6.57
CA TYR A 181 4.97 -12.32 -5.39
C TYR A 181 4.27 -11.71 -4.17
N ASN A 182 4.03 -12.53 -3.16
CA ASN A 182 3.37 -12.14 -1.91
C ASN A 182 4.30 -12.44 -0.73
N ASN A 183 4.69 -11.42 0.04
CA ASN A 183 5.65 -11.55 1.14
C ASN A 183 5.11 -10.95 2.45
N GLY A 184 5.27 -11.67 3.57
CA GLY A 184 4.78 -11.24 4.87
C GLY A 184 3.26 -11.20 5.00
N GLY A 185 2.76 -10.84 6.18
CA GLY A 185 1.36 -10.84 6.54
C GLY A 185 0.80 -12.25 6.73
N GLY A 186 0.03 -12.47 7.79
CA GLY A 186 -0.78 -13.67 7.93
C GLY A 186 -2.00 -13.65 6.99
N GLY A 187 -2.81 -14.71 7.01
CA GLY A 187 -4.07 -14.77 6.26
C GLY A 187 -4.00 -15.57 4.96
N VAL A 188 -4.61 -15.08 3.89
CA VAL A 188 -4.74 -15.81 2.62
C VAL A 188 -3.78 -15.23 1.59
N LYS A 189 -3.00 -16.08 0.92
CA LYS A 189 -2.10 -15.69 -0.17
C LYS A 189 -2.33 -16.54 -1.39
N ILE A 190 -2.57 -15.92 -2.53
CA ILE A 190 -2.75 -16.60 -3.81
C ILE A 190 -1.73 -16.02 -4.79
N GLY A 191 -0.85 -16.84 -5.33
CA GLY A 191 0.15 -16.32 -6.24
C GLY A 191 1.13 -17.32 -6.79
N VAL A 192 2.14 -16.84 -7.51
CA VAL A 192 3.21 -17.73 -7.97
C VAL A 192 4.14 -18.04 -6.79
N LEU A 193 4.55 -17.00 -6.08
CA LEU A 193 5.47 -17.05 -4.96
C LEU A 193 4.78 -16.48 -3.71
N ASN A 194 4.62 -17.29 -2.68
CA ASN A 194 4.08 -16.88 -1.39
C ASN A 194 5.13 -17.12 -0.30
N ASN A 195 5.56 -16.08 0.40
CA ASN A 195 6.60 -16.14 1.43
C ASN A 195 6.15 -15.49 2.76
N GLY A 196 6.61 -16.05 3.88
CA GLY A 196 6.38 -15.56 5.23
C GLY A 196 4.91 -15.64 5.68
N GLY A 197 4.60 -15.03 6.82
CA GLY A 197 3.25 -14.98 7.38
C GLY A 197 2.93 -16.23 8.21
N LYS A 198 2.58 -16.04 9.47
CA LYS A 198 2.16 -17.12 10.36
C LYS A 198 0.69 -17.48 10.14
N GLY A 199 0.42 -18.77 10.09
CA GLY A 199 -0.92 -19.31 9.87
C GLY A 199 -1.52 -18.95 8.52
N GLY A 200 -2.81 -19.27 8.37
CA GLY A 200 -3.59 -18.95 7.17
C GLY A 200 -3.42 -19.95 6.02
N VAL A 201 -3.80 -19.53 4.81
CA VAL A 201 -3.88 -20.35 3.59
C VAL A 201 -3.00 -19.77 2.50
N LYS A 202 -2.11 -20.58 1.93
CA LYS A 202 -1.21 -20.17 0.85
C LYS A 202 -1.46 -21.07 -0.35
N ILE A 203 -1.76 -20.50 -1.50
CA ILE A 203 -2.04 -21.23 -2.74
C ILE A 203 -1.13 -20.68 -3.83
N GLY A 204 -0.30 -21.54 -4.41
CA GLY A 204 0.63 -21.07 -5.41
C GLY A 204 1.57 -22.10 -6.02
N VAL A 205 2.56 -21.64 -6.78
CA VAL A 205 3.58 -22.53 -7.33
C VAL A 205 4.62 -22.86 -6.26
N LEU A 206 5.13 -21.84 -5.57
CA LEU A 206 6.04 -21.98 -4.45
C LEU A 206 5.46 -21.29 -3.21
N ASN A 207 5.28 -22.07 -2.15
CA ASN A 207 4.84 -21.56 -0.84
C ASN A 207 5.96 -21.80 0.19
N ILE A 208 6.43 -20.74 0.83
CA ILE A 208 7.41 -20.78 1.93
C ILE A 208 6.71 -20.20 3.16
N SER A 209 6.60 -21.02 4.20
CA SER A 209 5.71 -20.72 5.32
C SER A 209 6.23 -21.26 6.64
N PRO A 210 6.28 -20.45 7.71
CA PRO A 210 6.59 -20.96 9.04
C PRO A 210 5.45 -21.82 9.60
N SER A 211 4.18 -21.51 9.33
CA SER A 211 3.01 -22.29 9.78
C SER A 211 1.75 -22.04 8.94
N GLY A 212 0.79 -22.97 8.95
CA GLY A 212 -0.50 -22.84 8.25
C GLY A 212 -0.77 -23.91 7.19
N PHE A 213 -1.65 -23.60 6.25
CA PHE A 213 -2.09 -24.52 5.20
C PHE A 213 -1.57 -24.05 3.84
N SER A 214 -0.80 -24.90 3.14
CA SER A 214 -0.21 -24.55 1.84
C SER A 214 -0.60 -25.55 0.77
N ILE A 215 -1.14 -25.06 -0.35
CA ILE A 215 -1.40 -25.85 -1.56
C ILE A 215 -0.51 -25.32 -2.69
N GLY A 216 0.30 -26.18 -3.28
CA GLY A 216 1.11 -25.76 -4.41
C GLY A 216 1.94 -26.83 -5.07
N ALA A 217 2.68 -26.46 -6.11
CA ALA A 217 3.62 -27.39 -6.73
C ALA A 217 4.76 -27.71 -5.76
N ILE A 218 5.31 -26.69 -5.11
CA ILE A 218 6.39 -26.79 -4.13
C ILE A 218 5.96 -26.07 -2.86
N ASN A 219 6.00 -26.77 -1.73
CA ASN A 219 5.74 -26.18 -0.43
C ASN A 219 6.90 -26.43 0.52
N VAL A 220 7.34 -25.39 1.21
CA VAL A 220 8.38 -25.43 2.26
C VAL A 220 7.73 -24.94 3.54
N GLY A 221 7.65 -25.84 4.53
CA GLY A 221 7.01 -25.60 5.82
C GLY A 221 7.95 -25.91 6.99
N GLU A 222 7.81 -25.16 8.08
CA GLU A 222 8.39 -25.53 9.38
C GLU A 222 7.33 -26.26 10.22
N ARG A 223 7.05 -25.81 11.45
CA ARG A 223 6.12 -26.44 12.41
C ARG A 223 4.65 -26.15 12.10
N ASP A 224 3.78 -27.12 12.41
CA ASP A 224 2.32 -27.01 12.28
C ASP A 224 1.85 -26.57 10.87
N ASN A 225 2.57 -27.01 9.83
CA ASN A 225 2.17 -26.79 8.45
C ASN A 225 1.46 -28.02 7.87
N PHE A 226 0.28 -27.79 7.32
CA PHE A 226 -0.39 -28.76 6.48
C PHE A 226 -0.09 -28.45 5.02
N LEU A 227 0.68 -29.31 4.37
CA LEU A 227 1.16 -29.11 3.01
C LEU A 227 0.46 -30.08 2.04
N ILE A 228 -0.11 -29.54 0.97
CA ILE A 228 -0.61 -30.30 -0.18
C ILE A 228 0.17 -29.87 -1.42
N GLY A 229 0.86 -30.81 -2.04
CA GLY A 229 1.59 -30.49 -3.25
C GLY A 229 2.25 -31.65 -3.95
N ILE A 230 2.95 -31.30 -5.02
CA ILE A 230 3.80 -32.23 -5.76
C ILE A 230 5.07 -32.50 -4.95
N LEU A 231 5.70 -31.43 -4.44
CA LEU A 231 6.88 -31.48 -3.58
C LEU A 231 6.59 -30.75 -2.27
N ASN A 232 6.74 -31.45 -1.15
CA ASN A 232 6.62 -30.88 0.19
C ASN A 232 7.93 -31.06 0.97
N PHE A 233 8.45 -29.97 1.54
CA PHE A 233 9.63 -29.96 2.40
C PHE A 233 9.21 -29.53 3.81
N CYS A 234 9.51 -30.33 4.84
CA CYS A 234 9.04 -30.05 6.21
C CYS A 234 10.07 -30.35 7.32
N GLU A 235 10.26 -29.46 8.30
CA GLU A 235 11.23 -29.66 9.39
C GLU A 235 10.71 -30.59 10.52
N PHE A 236 9.39 -30.57 10.81
CA PHE A 236 8.79 -31.43 11.83
C PHE A 236 7.54 -32.13 11.29
N GLY A 237 7.54 -33.47 11.32
CA GLY A 237 6.50 -34.30 10.71
C GLY A 237 5.19 -34.35 11.51
N PHE A 238 4.12 -33.76 10.98
CA PHE A 238 2.70 -34.14 11.17
C PHE A 238 1.80 -33.38 10.17
N PRO A 239 0.56 -33.84 9.93
CA PRO A 239 0.19 -34.48 8.66
C PRO A 239 0.28 -33.55 7.43
N SER A 240 0.96 -34.01 6.38
CA SER A 240 0.88 -33.43 5.03
C SER A 240 0.23 -34.45 4.09
N VAL A 241 -0.77 -34.02 3.32
CA VAL A 241 -1.45 -34.86 2.32
C VAL A 241 -0.76 -34.67 0.98
N MET A 242 -0.16 -35.74 0.47
CA MET A 242 0.79 -35.71 -0.64
C MET A 242 0.22 -36.37 -1.89
N ILE A 243 0.56 -35.83 -3.07
CA ILE A 243 0.28 -36.48 -4.36
C ILE A 243 1.57 -37.00 -5.01
N GLY A 244 2.73 -36.34 -4.78
CA GLY A 244 4.04 -36.67 -5.38
C GLY A 244 5.10 -37.18 -4.39
N PHE A 245 6.01 -36.31 -3.92
CA PHE A 245 7.10 -36.61 -2.97
C PHE A 245 7.10 -35.69 -1.76
N ASN A 246 7.55 -36.22 -0.61
CA ASN A 246 7.66 -35.47 0.64
C ASN A 246 9.02 -35.73 1.27
N TYR A 247 9.74 -34.65 1.55
CA TYR A 247 11.03 -34.67 2.19
C TYR A 247 10.91 -33.95 3.54
N CYS A 248 10.67 -34.73 4.58
CA CYS A 248 10.71 -34.24 5.95
C CYS A 248 12.00 -34.68 6.63
N TRP A 249 12.64 -33.74 7.31
CA TRP A 249 13.96 -33.88 7.89
C TRP A 249 13.96 -33.27 9.28
N THR A 250 14.37 -34.06 10.27
CA THR A 250 14.53 -33.57 11.64
C THR A 250 15.97 -33.09 11.79
N LEU A 251 16.20 -31.78 11.97
CA LEU A 251 17.50 -31.30 12.45
C LEU A 251 17.65 -31.75 13.91
N PHE A 252 18.62 -32.65 14.13
CA PHE A 252 18.97 -33.24 15.43
C PHE A 252 19.42 -32.20 16.45
#